data_AF-A0A936D671-F1
#
_entry.id   AF-A0A936D671-F1
#
_cell.length_a   1.000
_cell.length_b   1.000
_cell.length_c   1.000
_cell.angle_alpha   90.00
_cell.angle_beta   90.00
_cell.angle_gamma   90.00
#
_symmetry.space_group_name_H-M   'P 1'
#
loop_
_entity.id
_entity.type
_entity.pdbx_description
1 polymer ?
#
loop_
_entity_poly.entity_id
_entity_poly.type
_entity_poly.pdbx_seq_one_letter_code
_entity_poly.pdbx_strand_id
1 'polypeptide(L)'
;MIARRAMLPGLTLAFAASLSLACSKDPPKGDAPPQLPSATPLESGSASPAASACTSGGGEVKDPVTAAFFPRTEGSYCVDPQGETRTYGEKGKYSMDEVCTTAFDGECEVYKRYGLKRVVSFRYVDGGGKGATVDVVLSQFADVAGAFGLYTMRLVAGDPADPSTPRVLEVAPKGAQTGGAGAIGTGRAYVWRGNALVELQYNNDRETPAQLKASSDAALSAIGKAIAAKLPEEAGKPPSARLLPAADLIPNGVQFFPKEPFGWKNVGATAVGFYKNGDKRWRTIAMAPGDEAQAKDILKTLKGRPGSIPVSGVGDEAVHVVNPGEGGGPKIEVLVARKGSALVGVGDEEYLLKAAGADKQQGARVTKEDAIAKVKAVIDAVPAVAPSAAPSASAKK
;
A
#
# COMPACT_ATOMS: atom_id res chain seq x y z
N MET A 1 12.42 -72.60 -20.58
CA MET A 1 13.86 -72.90 -20.46
C MET A 1 14.41 -72.11 -19.29
N ILE A 2 14.98 -72.82 -18.31
CA ILE A 2 16.18 -72.52 -17.49
C ILE A 2 16.23 -71.13 -16.81
N ALA A 3 16.51 -70.92 -15.52
CA ALA A 3 16.60 -71.72 -14.29
C ALA A 3 16.96 -70.73 -13.16
N ARG A 4 16.20 -70.77 -12.05
CA ARG A 4 16.64 -70.86 -10.64
C ARG A 4 18.01 -70.27 -10.22
N ARG A 5 17.99 -69.49 -9.12
CA ARG A 5 18.67 -69.66 -7.80
C ARG A 5 18.69 -68.30 -7.06
N ALA A 6 18.70 -68.16 -5.73
CA ALA A 6 18.34 -68.95 -4.55
C ALA A 6 18.55 -68.05 -3.28
N MET A 7 17.70 -68.23 -2.26
CA MET A 7 17.88 -68.18 -0.78
C MET A 7 18.74 -67.07 -0.10
N LEU A 8 18.16 -66.19 0.76
CA LEU A 8 17.93 -66.25 2.25
C LEU A 8 19.22 -66.14 3.12
N PRO A 9 19.21 -65.79 4.45
CA PRO A 9 18.20 -65.14 5.32
C PRO A 9 18.76 -64.09 6.33
N GLY A 10 17.85 -63.41 7.07
CA GLY A 10 17.95 -63.23 8.53
C GLY A 10 18.54 -61.91 9.09
N LEU A 11 17.71 -61.11 9.78
CA LEU A 11 17.85 -60.85 11.22
C LEU A 11 16.59 -60.13 11.76
N THR A 12 15.96 -60.76 12.75
CA THR A 12 14.90 -60.22 13.61
C THR A 12 15.52 -59.41 14.75
N LEU A 13 14.98 -58.24 15.08
CA LEU A 13 14.99 -57.72 16.44
C LEU A 13 13.72 -56.90 16.71
N ALA A 14 12.97 -57.33 17.73
CA ALA A 14 11.81 -56.64 18.29
C ALA A 14 12.23 -55.90 19.56
N PHE A 15 11.82 -54.65 19.73
CA PHE A 15 11.69 -53.93 21.01
C PHE A 15 10.76 -52.73 20.73
N ALA A 16 9.50 -52.77 21.14
CA ALA A 16 8.96 -52.43 22.47
C ALA A 16 8.30 -51.05 22.44
N ALA A 17 7.03 -51.03 22.83
CA ALA A 17 6.18 -49.86 22.92
C ALA A 17 6.56 -48.98 24.12
N SER A 18 6.46 -47.67 23.95
CA SER A 18 6.28 -46.72 25.04
C SER A 18 5.37 -45.57 24.56
N LEU A 19 4.18 -45.50 25.18
CA LEU A 19 3.24 -44.39 25.11
C LEU A 19 3.77 -43.15 25.84
N SER A 20 3.13 -42.02 25.52
CA SER A 20 3.05 -40.74 26.25
C SER A 20 4.10 -39.66 25.94
N LEU A 21 3.72 -38.68 25.11
CA LEU A 21 3.33 -37.34 25.55
C LEU A 21 2.92 -36.50 24.34
N ALA A 22 1.68 -36.01 24.37
CA ALA A 22 1.18 -35.01 23.45
C ALA A 22 1.92 -33.69 23.69
N CYS A 23 2.69 -33.24 22.71
CA CYS A 23 3.11 -31.86 22.56
C CYS A 23 2.62 -31.38 21.19
N SER A 24 1.63 -30.49 21.22
CA SER A 24 1.18 -29.71 20.08
C SER A 24 2.37 -29.02 19.44
N LYS A 25 2.82 -29.53 18.28
CA LYS A 25 3.77 -28.83 17.42
C LYS A 25 2.95 -27.85 16.59
N ASP A 26 2.94 -26.59 17.02
CA ASP A 26 2.56 -25.51 16.13
C ASP A 26 3.44 -25.60 14.87
N PRO A 27 2.86 -25.50 13.66
CA PRO A 27 3.67 -25.41 12.46
C PRO A 27 4.55 -24.16 12.53
N PRO A 28 5.79 -24.22 11.99
CA PRO A 28 6.69 -23.09 12.00
C PRO A 28 6.00 -21.90 11.34
N LYS A 29 5.95 -20.77 12.05
CA LYS A 29 5.56 -19.48 11.48
C LYS A 29 6.40 -19.26 10.23
N GLY A 30 5.75 -19.26 9.06
CA GLY A 30 6.42 -18.90 7.82
C GLY A 30 7.07 -17.53 8.00
N ASP A 31 8.29 -17.40 7.49
CA ASP A 31 9.01 -16.13 7.50
C ASP A 31 8.09 -15.04 6.98
N ALA A 32 7.95 -13.96 7.76
CA ALA A 32 7.18 -12.81 7.33
C ALA A 32 7.77 -12.31 5.99
N PRO A 33 6.92 -11.93 5.01
CA PRO A 33 7.41 -11.31 3.78
C PRO A 33 8.37 -10.16 4.12
N PRO A 34 9.46 -9.95 3.36
CA PRO A 34 10.39 -8.86 3.61
C PRO A 34 9.61 -7.54 3.73
N GLN A 35 9.58 -6.96 4.92
CA GLN A 35 9.02 -5.64 5.10
C GLN A 35 9.92 -4.66 4.34
N LEU A 36 9.34 -3.83 3.46
CA LEU A 36 10.11 -2.81 2.78
C LEU A 36 10.79 -1.90 3.82
N PRO A 37 12.14 -1.81 3.83
CA PRO A 37 12.82 -0.86 4.70
C PRO A 37 12.37 0.55 4.37
N SER A 38 12.34 1.40 5.39
CA SER A 38 11.77 2.74 5.30
C SER A 38 12.88 3.78 5.35
N ALA A 39 12.50 5.07 5.28
CA ALA A 39 13.46 6.16 5.38
C ALA A 39 14.41 6.00 6.59
N THR A 40 15.69 6.29 6.37
CA THR A 40 16.73 6.17 7.39
C THR A 40 16.47 7.13 8.54
N PRO A 41 16.60 6.68 9.80
CA PRO A 41 16.68 7.59 10.93
C PRO A 41 17.80 8.61 10.69
N LEU A 42 17.55 9.88 10.95
CA LEU A 42 18.60 10.89 10.84
C LEU A 42 19.63 10.60 11.95
N GLU A 43 20.93 10.53 11.60
CA GLU A 43 21.99 10.28 12.58
C GLU A 43 21.87 11.23 13.77
N SER A 44 21.79 10.67 14.97
CA SER A 44 21.74 11.45 16.20
C SER A 44 23.13 11.97 16.50
N GLY A 45 23.42 13.21 16.07
CA GLY A 45 24.49 13.98 16.68
C GLY A 45 24.25 14.05 18.19
N SER A 46 25.24 13.69 19.00
CA SER A 46 25.15 13.64 20.46
C SER A 46 24.57 14.95 21.03
N ALA A 47 23.29 14.95 21.38
CA ALA A 47 22.61 16.10 21.94
C ALA A 47 22.48 15.97 23.47
N SER A 48 22.89 17.03 24.17
CA SER A 48 22.56 17.29 25.58
C SER A 48 21.03 17.34 25.80
N PRO A 49 20.53 17.25 27.06
CA PRO A 49 19.17 16.80 27.35
C PRO A 49 18.08 17.63 26.66
N ALA A 50 17.25 16.96 25.84
CA ALA A 50 16.14 17.54 25.07
C ALA A 50 15.07 18.27 25.90
N ALA A 51 15.11 18.18 27.24
CA ALA A 51 14.11 18.74 28.15
C ALA A 51 13.92 20.27 28.05
N SER A 52 14.89 21.01 27.50
CA SER A 52 14.76 22.47 27.27
C SER A 52 14.69 22.87 25.79
N ALA A 53 14.76 21.91 24.86
CA ALA A 53 14.81 22.20 23.42
C ALA A 53 13.54 22.94 22.94
N CYS A 54 12.40 22.64 23.56
CA CYS A 54 11.10 23.21 23.19
C CYS A 54 10.69 24.45 23.99
N THR A 55 11.44 24.84 25.02
CA THR A 55 11.08 25.97 25.91
C THR A 55 10.96 27.30 25.16
N SER A 56 11.76 27.49 24.09
CA SER A 56 11.71 28.68 23.22
C SER A 56 10.89 28.44 21.95
N GLY A 57 10.01 27.43 21.92
CA GLY A 57 9.19 27.05 20.77
C GLY A 57 9.88 26.13 19.76
N GLY A 58 11.07 25.59 20.04
CA GLY A 58 11.82 24.68 19.15
C GLY A 58 12.56 25.38 17.99
N GLY A 59 13.09 24.58 17.07
CA GLY A 59 13.71 25.02 15.82
C GLY A 59 12.71 25.42 14.74
N GLU A 60 13.20 25.69 13.52
CA GLU A 60 12.37 26.04 12.37
C GLU A 60 12.81 25.26 11.13
N VAL A 61 11.84 24.74 10.37
CA VAL A 61 12.09 24.21 9.03
C VAL A 61 12.27 25.42 8.12
N LYS A 62 13.50 25.66 7.65
CA LYS A 62 13.84 26.85 6.85
C LYS A 62 13.57 26.70 5.35
N ASP A 63 12.95 25.59 4.95
CA ASP A 63 12.67 25.32 3.54
C ASP A 63 11.52 26.20 3.01
N PRO A 64 11.76 27.15 2.09
CA PRO A 64 10.73 28.09 1.66
C PRO A 64 9.54 27.42 0.94
N VAL A 65 9.71 26.20 0.42
CA VAL A 65 8.67 25.48 -0.31
C VAL A 65 7.71 24.76 0.65
N THR A 66 8.23 24.15 1.72
CA THR A 66 7.47 23.20 2.54
C THR A 66 7.38 23.59 4.01
N ALA A 67 8.09 24.63 4.48
CA ALA A 67 8.08 25.06 5.88
C ALA A 67 6.67 25.27 6.44
N ALA A 68 5.76 25.85 5.64
CA ALA A 68 4.38 26.10 6.05
C ALA A 68 3.57 24.83 6.36
N PHE A 69 4.03 23.66 5.88
CA PHE A 69 3.37 22.37 6.11
C PHE A 69 3.63 21.82 7.51
N PHE A 70 4.71 22.27 8.16
CA PHE A 70 5.18 21.70 9.41
C PHE A 70 4.94 22.66 10.58
N PRO A 71 4.09 22.30 11.56
CA PRO A 71 3.98 23.10 12.77
C PRO A 71 5.31 23.12 13.52
N ARG A 72 5.68 24.28 14.08
CA ARG A 72 6.93 24.39 14.87
C ARG A 72 6.89 23.52 16.14
N THR A 73 5.69 23.37 16.70
CA THR A 73 5.40 22.61 17.91
C THR A 73 4.10 21.84 17.74
N GLU A 74 4.02 20.63 18.29
CA GLU A 74 2.80 19.83 18.38
C GLU A 74 2.82 19.02 19.68
N GLY A 75 1.90 19.30 20.60
CA GLY A 75 1.96 18.73 21.95
C GLY A 75 3.26 19.07 22.67
N SER A 76 3.95 18.06 23.22
CA SER A 76 5.28 18.24 23.84
C SER A 76 6.44 18.22 22.84
N TYR A 77 6.16 17.99 21.55
CA TYR A 77 7.17 17.91 20.52
C TYR A 77 7.41 19.28 19.88
N CYS A 78 8.66 19.54 19.51
CA CYS A 78 9.03 20.69 18.71
C CYS A 78 10.08 20.30 17.67
N VAL A 79 10.16 21.05 16.57
CA VAL A 79 11.24 20.87 15.58
C VAL A 79 12.57 20.96 16.33
N ASP A 80 13.49 20.04 16.06
CA ASP A 80 14.79 20.03 16.74
C ASP A 80 15.59 21.30 16.40
N PRO A 81 15.89 22.18 17.38
CA PRO A 81 16.68 23.39 17.13
C PRO A 81 18.14 23.10 16.77
N GLN A 82 18.64 21.90 17.08
CA GLN A 82 20.00 21.44 16.73
C GLN A 82 20.00 20.49 15.53
N GLY A 83 18.82 20.06 15.06
CA GLY A 83 18.67 19.13 13.96
C GLY A 83 18.89 19.80 12.60
N GLU A 84 19.50 19.08 11.67
CA GLU A 84 19.58 19.51 10.28
C GLU A 84 18.25 19.28 9.57
N THR A 85 17.76 20.29 8.83
CA THR A 85 16.75 20.10 7.79
C THR A 85 17.46 19.81 6.47
N ARG A 86 17.27 18.61 5.92
CA ARG A 86 17.83 18.22 4.62
C ARG A 86 16.77 18.37 3.54
N THR A 87 17.16 18.94 2.41
CA THR A 87 16.27 19.14 1.25
C THR A 87 16.94 18.62 -0.01
N TYR A 88 16.24 17.78 -0.77
CA TYR A 88 16.76 17.09 -1.95
C TYR A 88 15.91 17.38 -3.18
N GLY A 89 16.54 17.39 -4.36
CA GLY A 89 15.84 17.50 -5.64
C GLY A 89 15.52 18.95 -6.03
N GLU A 90 14.34 19.16 -6.62
CA GLU A 90 13.94 20.47 -7.15
C GLU A 90 14.00 21.56 -6.08
N LYS A 91 14.88 22.58 -6.22
CA LYS A 91 15.13 23.64 -5.23
C LYS A 91 15.67 23.13 -3.88
N GLY A 92 16.26 21.93 -3.84
CA GLY A 92 16.90 21.36 -2.66
C GLY A 92 18.37 21.78 -2.55
N LYS A 93 18.93 21.65 -1.35
CA LYS A 93 20.37 21.81 -1.10
C LYS A 93 21.17 20.63 -1.68
N TYR A 94 20.59 19.44 -1.64
CA TYR A 94 21.18 18.18 -2.09
C TYR A 94 20.55 17.70 -3.41
N SER A 95 21.29 16.89 -4.15
CA SER A 95 20.80 16.25 -5.38
C SER A 95 19.80 15.12 -5.08
N MET A 96 19.05 14.69 -6.11
CA MET A 96 18.15 13.55 -5.98
C MET A 96 18.90 12.22 -5.83
N ASP A 97 20.16 12.12 -6.26
CA ASP A 97 20.91 10.87 -6.11
C ASP A 97 21.45 10.70 -4.69
N GLU A 98 21.76 11.78 -3.99
CA GLU A 98 22.18 11.75 -2.58
C GLU A 98 21.06 11.27 -1.64
N VAL A 99 19.79 11.35 -2.06
CA VAL A 99 18.65 10.86 -1.27
C VAL A 99 18.76 9.36 -0.99
N CYS A 100 19.37 8.63 -1.92
CA CYS A 100 19.50 7.18 -1.87
C CYS A 100 20.31 6.71 -0.67
N THR A 101 21.40 7.40 -0.36
CA THR A 101 22.32 6.99 0.72
C THR A 101 22.05 7.71 2.04
N THR A 102 21.30 8.81 2.03
CA THR A 102 21.16 9.68 3.22
C THR A 102 19.75 9.73 3.80
N ALA A 103 18.71 9.40 3.03
CA ALA A 103 17.32 9.47 3.48
C ALA A 103 16.50 8.19 3.21
N PHE A 104 16.86 7.37 2.21
CA PHE A 104 16.07 6.20 1.81
C PHE A 104 16.78 4.85 1.88
N ASP A 105 17.96 4.76 2.50
CA ASP A 105 18.68 3.48 2.72
C ASP A 105 18.76 2.54 1.48
N GLY A 106 19.00 3.12 0.30
CA GLY A 106 19.08 2.39 -0.98
C GLY A 106 17.76 2.24 -1.75
N GLU A 107 16.60 2.59 -1.17
CA GLU A 107 15.27 2.39 -1.78
C GLU A 107 14.81 3.55 -2.67
N CYS A 108 15.65 4.56 -2.93
CA CYS A 108 15.26 5.73 -3.72
C CYS A 108 14.74 5.38 -5.13
N GLU A 109 15.19 4.26 -5.71
CA GLU A 109 14.72 3.79 -7.01
C GLU A 109 13.24 3.42 -6.99
N VAL A 110 12.73 2.95 -5.85
CA VAL A 110 11.29 2.73 -5.67
C VAL A 110 10.57 4.07 -5.78
N TYR A 111 11.00 5.09 -5.04
CA TYR A 111 10.37 6.42 -5.07
C TYR A 111 10.47 7.09 -6.45
N LYS A 112 11.63 6.98 -7.12
CA LYS A 112 11.86 7.50 -8.48
C LYS A 112 10.89 6.88 -9.49
N ARG A 113 10.55 5.59 -9.36
CA ARG A 113 9.54 4.92 -10.22
C ARG A 113 8.14 5.52 -10.09
N TYR A 114 7.82 6.09 -8.93
CA TYR A 114 6.58 6.84 -8.68
C TYR A 114 6.69 8.33 -9.05
N GLY A 115 7.81 8.76 -9.64
CA GLY A 115 7.99 10.14 -10.10
C GLY A 115 8.40 11.11 -8.99
N LEU A 116 9.20 10.67 -8.02
CA LEU A 116 9.75 11.54 -6.97
C LEU A 116 10.45 12.77 -7.54
N LYS A 117 10.14 13.96 -7.00
CA LYS A 117 10.69 15.25 -7.42
C LYS A 117 11.46 15.97 -6.33
N ARG A 118 11.03 15.82 -5.09
CA ARG A 118 11.59 16.55 -3.96
C ARG A 118 11.41 15.78 -2.67
N VAL A 119 12.41 15.88 -1.79
CA VAL A 119 12.36 15.30 -0.44
C VAL A 119 12.80 16.35 0.59
N VAL A 120 12.09 16.42 1.71
CA VAL A 120 12.46 17.21 2.88
C VAL A 120 12.47 16.29 4.09
N SER A 121 13.59 16.26 4.83
CA SER A 121 13.71 15.49 6.06
C SER A 121 14.25 16.32 7.22
N PHE A 122 13.66 16.12 8.39
CA PHE A 122 14.04 16.74 9.66
C PHE A 122 13.47 15.89 10.80
N ARG A 123 13.66 16.31 12.06
CA ARG A 123 13.08 15.62 13.22
C ARG A 123 12.39 16.57 14.18
N TYR A 124 11.36 16.05 14.86
CA TYR A 124 10.86 16.59 16.11
C TYR A 124 11.56 15.91 17.29
N VAL A 125 11.74 16.64 18.39
CA VAL A 125 12.25 16.12 19.68
C VAL A 125 11.21 16.35 20.77
N ASP A 126 11.13 15.42 21.73
CA ASP A 126 10.28 15.57 22.90
C ASP A 126 10.87 16.58 23.90
N GLY A 127 10.19 17.71 24.06
CA GLY A 127 10.49 18.72 25.07
C GLY A 127 10.16 18.27 26.50
N GLY A 128 9.44 17.16 26.68
CA GLY A 128 9.16 16.55 27.97
C GLY A 128 10.35 15.79 28.59
N GLY A 129 11.48 15.69 27.88
CA GLY A 129 12.71 15.09 28.39
C GLY A 129 12.72 13.56 28.41
N LYS A 130 11.75 12.89 27.77
CA LYS A 130 11.72 11.41 27.69
C LYS A 130 12.68 10.85 26.64
N GLY A 131 13.31 11.72 25.85
CA GLY A 131 14.29 11.35 24.83
C GLY A 131 13.68 10.82 23.53
N ALA A 132 12.36 10.90 23.37
CA ALA A 132 11.69 10.48 22.14
C ALA A 132 11.96 11.46 20.99
N THR A 133 12.09 10.95 19.77
CA THR A 133 12.14 11.74 18.55
C THR A 133 11.10 11.25 17.55
N VAL A 134 10.71 12.13 16.63
CA VAL A 134 9.92 11.78 15.46
C VAL A 134 10.63 12.27 14.22
N ASP A 135 11.21 11.36 13.46
CA ASP A 135 11.79 11.68 12.15
C ASP A 135 10.64 11.88 11.15
N VAL A 136 10.77 12.92 10.33
CA VAL A 136 9.79 13.31 9.32
C VAL A 136 10.46 13.29 7.97
N VAL A 137 9.84 12.60 7.01
CA VAL A 137 10.24 12.63 5.61
C VAL A 137 9.04 12.96 4.74
N LEU A 138 9.06 14.15 4.15
CA LEU A 138 8.09 14.57 3.14
C LEU A 138 8.67 14.29 1.76
N SER A 139 7.99 13.44 1.00
CA SER A 139 8.26 13.16 -0.41
C SER A 139 7.18 13.83 -1.28
N GLN A 140 7.60 14.62 -2.27
CA GLN A 140 6.72 15.21 -3.27
C GLN A 140 6.96 14.56 -4.62
N PHE A 141 5.88 14.19 -5.30
CA PHE A 141 5.88 13.47 -6.57
C PHE A 141 5.43 14.37 -7.71
N ALA A 142 5.68 13.90 -8.94
CA ALA A 142 5.28 14.60 -10.15
C ALA A 142 3.76 14.79 -10.24
N ASP A 143 2.98 13.87 -9.66
CA ASP A 143 1.52 13.92 -9.64
C ASP A 143 0.92 13.15 -8.44
N VAL A 144 -0.40 13.29 -8.30
CA VAL A 144 -1.22 12.61 -7.28
C VAL A 144 -1.15 11.09 -7.40
N ALA A 145 -1.04 10.55 -8.61
CA ALA A 145 -1.03 9.11 -8.86
C ALA A 145 0.27 8.47 -8.35
N GLY A 146 1.41 9.13 -8.54
CA GLY A 146 2.70 8.74 -7.99
C GLY A 146 2.67 8.69 -6.46
N ALA A 147 2.22 9.77 -5.82
CA ALA A 147 2.13 9.86 -4.36
C ALA A 147 1.18 8.81 -3.77
N PHE A 148 -0.01 8.66 -4.36
CA PHE A 148 -1.00 7.67 -3.91
C PHE A 148 -0.52 6.23 -4.14
N GLY A 149 0.19 5.99 -5.25
CA GLY A 149 0.81 4.70 -5.54
C GLY A 149 1.83 4.29 -4.49
N LEU A 150 2.75 5.20 -4.14
CA LEU A 150 3.73 4.91 -3.11
C LEU A 150 3.07 4.75 -1.73
N TYR A 151 2.10 5.61 -1.38
CA TYR A 151 1.33 5.49 -0.15
C TYR A 151 0.70 4.11 -0.01
N THR A 152 -0.09 3.69 -1.00
CA THR A 152 -0.78 2.39 -0.97
C THR A 152 0.17 1.19 -1.01
N MET A 153 1.28 1.29 -1.74
CA MET A 153 2.33 0.27 -1.74
C MET A 153 2.93 0.05 -0.35
N ARG A 154 3.12 1.12 0.45
CA ARG A 154 3.61 1.02 1.83
C ARG A 154 2.61 0.32 2.76
N LEU A 155 1.31 0.44 2.48
CA LEU A 155 0.26 -0.15 3.34
C LEU A 155 0.00 -1.61 3.01
N VAL A 156 0.09 -1.99 1.74
CA VAL A 156 -0.15 -3.35 1.25
C VAL A 156 1.18 -4.04 0.93
N ALA A 157 2.04 -4.17 1.95
CA ALA A 157 3.31 -4.91 1.86
C ALA A 157 3.16 -6.42 2.13
N GLY A 158 1.99 -6.85 2.62
CA GLY A 158 1.62 -8.23 2.91
C GLY A 158 0.11 -8.38 2.90
N ASP A 159 -0.41 -9.39 3.61
CA ASP A 159 -1.85 -9.62 3.71
C ASP A 159 -2.54 -8.42 4.42
N PRO A 160 -3.38 -7.62 3.72
CA PRO A 160 -4.04 -6.46 4.32
C PRO A 160 -5.07 -6.82 5.40
N ALA A 161 -5.48 -8.09 5.51
CA ALA A 161 -6.36 -8.56 6.57
C ALA A 161 -5.60 -8.91 7.86
N ASP A 162 -4.27 -8.90 7.85
CA ASP A 162 -3.47 -9.22 9.03
C ASP A 162 -3.60 -8.09 10.09
N PRO A 163 -3.79 -8.42 11.39
CA PRO A 163 -3.94 -7.42 12.44
C PRO A 163 -2.72 -6.51 12.66
N SER A 164 -1.55 -6.89 12.14
CA SER A 164 -0.31 -6.09 12.20
C SER A 164 -0.23 -5.01 11.12
N THR A 165 -1.14 -5.02 10.15
CA THR A 165 -1.20 -4.01 9.09
C THR A 165 -1.48 -2.61 9.65
N PRO A 166 -0.98 -1.54 8.99
CA PRO A 166 -1.25 -0.19 9.45
C PRO A 166 -2.75 0.11 9.53
N ARG A 167 -3.20 0.52 10.71
CA ARG A 167 -4.60 0.95 10.94
C ARG A 167 -4.84 2.34 10.36
N VAL A 168 -6.09 2.71 10.15
CA VAL A 168 -6.44 4.06 9.67
C VAL A 168 -5.99 5.10 10.68
N LEU A 169 -5.27 6.11 10.21
CA LEU A 169 -5.03 7.35 10.94
C LEU A 169 -6.03 8.39 10.42
N GLU A 170 -6.93 8.82 11.30
CA GLU A 170 -7.90 9.87 11.01
C GLU A 170 -7.16 11.21 10.89
N VAL A 171 -6.83 11.63 9.66
CA VAL A 171 -6.13 12.88 9.36
C VAL A 171 -7.08 14.02 8.94
N ALA A 172 -8.37 13.73 8.88
CA ALA A 172 -9.43 14.66 8.54
C ALA A 172 -10.66 14.41 9.42
N PRO A 173 -11.54 15.40 9.63
CA PRO A 173 -12.82 15.18 10.28
C PRO A 173 -13.65 14.14 9.53
N LYS A 174 -14.32 13.25 10.27
CA LYS A 174 -15.25 12.27 9.69
C LYS A 174 -16.29 12.97 8.82
N GLY A 175 -16.43 12.52 7.58
CA GLY A 175 -17.39 13.07 6.61
C GLY A 175 -16.84 14.21 5.74
N ALA A 176 -15.63 14.71 6.01
CA ALA A 176 -14.96 15.61 5.08
C ALA A 176 -14.48 14.81 3.85
N GLN A 177 -14.83 15.27 2.65
CA GLN A 177 -14.29 14.75 1.38
C GLN A 177 -12.86 15.26 1.22
N THR A 178 -11.94 14.83 2.08
CA THR A 178 -10.56 15.31 2.00
C THR A 178 -9.79 14.54 0.94
N GLY A 179 -9.06 15.26 0.09
CA GLY A 179 -8.12 14.71 -0.91
C GLY A 179 -6.88 14.04 -0.29
N GLY A 180 -7.00 13.40 0.87
CA GLY A 180 -5.92 12.78 1.62
C GLY A 180 -6.37 11.63 2.53
N ALA A 181 -5.41 10.84 2.99
CA ALA A 181 -5.61 9.69 3.86
C ALA A 181 -4.40 9.50 4.79
N GLY A 182 -4.62 8.83 5.91
CA GLY A 182 -3.54 8.49 6.84
C GLY A 182 -3.60 7.03 7.28
N ALA A 183 -2.43 6.50 7.60
CA ALA A 183 -2.26 5.18 8.19
C ALA A 183 -1.22 5.21 9.31
N ILE A 184 -1.39 4.36 10.32
CA ILE A 184 -0.49 4.28 11.47
C ILE A 184 -0.22 2.83 11.85
N GLY A 185 1.04 2.48 12.03
CA GLY A 185 1.51 1.20 12.54
C GLY A 185 2.16 1.37 13.91
N THR A 186 2.93 0.38 14.34
CA THR A 186 3.75 0.52 15.55
C THR A 186 5.00 1.32 15.21
N GLY A 187 5.17 2.50 15.80
CA GLY A 187 6.34 3.36 15.57
C GLY A 187 6.37 4.10 14.23
N ARG A 188 5.38 3.92 13.35
CA ARG A 188 5.34 4.52 12.02
C ARG A 188 3.98 5.09 11.68
N ALA A 189 3.95 6.21 10.97
CA ALA A 189 2.72 6.72 10.35
C ALA A 189 2.98 7.27 8.96
N TYR A 190 1.95 7.23 8.13
CA TYR A 190 1.94 7.71 6.75
C TYR A 190 0.79 8.69 6.59
N VAL A 191 1.04 9.84 5.98
CA VAL A 191 0.02 10.82 5.62
C VAL A 191 0.19 11.14 4.14
N TRP A 192 -0.85 10.88 3.36
CA TRP A 192 -0.90 11.24 1.95
C TRP A 192 -1.93 12.34 1.72
N ARG A 193 -1.58 13.35 0.91
CA ARG A 193 -2.49 14.37 0.40
C ARG A 193 -1.95 14.95 -0.91
N GLY A 194 -2.76 14.96 -1.97
CA GLY A 194 -2.33 15.43 -3.29
C GLY A 194 -1.10 14.68 -3.82
N ASN A 195 -0.11 15.42 -4.30
CA ASN A 195 1.19 14.88 -4.72
C ASN A 195 2.21 14.65 -3.59
N ALA A 196 1.81 14.72 -2.32
CA ALA A 196 2.69 14.59 -1.16
C ALA A 196 2.44 13.30 -0.36
N LEU A 197 3.53 12.67 0.09
CA LEU A 197 3.54 11.62 1.11
C LEU A 197 4.47 12.05 2.25
N VAL A 198 3.95 12.01 3.47
CA VAL A 198 4.72 12.22 4.71
C VAL A 198 4.86 10.89 5.42
N GLU A 199 6.09 10.50 5.70
CA GLU A 199 6.46 9.36 6.53
C GLU A 199 6.95 9.88 7.87
N LEU A 200 6.38 9.34 8.96
CA LEU A 200 6.74 9.68 10.32
C LEU A 200 7.28 8.42 11.00
N GLN A 201 8.46 8.51 11.62
CA GLN A 201 9.07 7.43 12.38
C GLN A 201 9.31 7.90 13.81
N TYR A 202 8.68 7.22 14.77
CA TYR A 202 8.91 7.45 16.19
C TYR A 202 10.10 6.62 16.67
N ASN A 203 11.00 7.23 17.44
CA ASN A 203 12.14 6.53 18.05
C ASN A 203 12.23 6.87 19.54
N ASN A 204 12.36 5.83 20.37
CA ASN A 204 12.75 5.94 21.77
C ASN A 204 13.32 4.59 22.23
N ASP A 205 14.62 4.54 22.50
CA ASP A 205 15.35 3.32 22.89
C ASP A 205 15.17 2.95 24.38
N ARG A 206 14.50 3.80 25.16
CA ARG A 206 14.24 3.62 26.60
C ARG A 206 12.87 3.00 26.89
N GLU A 207 12.03 2.84 25.88
CA GLU A 207 10.67 2.33 26.04
C GLU A 207 10.58 0.83 25.78
N THR A 208 9.78 0.14 26.60
CA THR A 208 9.36 -1.23 26.29
C THR A 208 8.47 -1.25 25.04
N PRO A 209 8.29 -2.40 24.35
CA PRO A 209 7.43 -2.47 23.16
C PRO A 209 5.99 -1.97 23.39
N ALA A 210 5.41 -2.22 24.57
CA ALA A 210 4.07 -1.74 24.92
C ALA A 210 4.03 -0.22 25.12
N GLN A 211 5.05 0.35 25.77
CA GLN A 211 5.19 1.80 25.92
C GLN A 211 5.41 2.48 24.58
N LEU A 212 6.33 1.95 23.75
CA LEU A 212 6.61 2.46 22.42
C LEU A 212 5.33 2.47 21.56
N LYS A 213 4.54 1.41 21.61
CA LYS A 213 3.25 1.37 20.91
C LYS A 213 2.35 2.51 21.37
N ALA A 214 2.16 2.71 22.68
CA ALA A 214 1.29 3.78 23.20
C ALA A 214 1.82 5.19 22.90
N SER A 215 3.11 5.43 23.16
CA SER A 215 3.76 6.73 22.94
C SER A 215 3.82 7.10 21.46
N SER A 216 4.21 6.17 20.59
CA SER A 216 4.21 6.41 19.14
C SER A 216 2.81 6.66 18.60
N ASP A 217 1.81 5.92 19.05
CA ASP A 217 0.43 6.08 18.59
C ASP A 217 -0.11 7.48 18.95
N ALA A 218 0.20 7.99 20.15
CA ALA A 218 -0.14 9.35 20.57
C ALA A 218 0.62 10.43 19.78
N ALA A 219 1.95 10.34 19.72
CA ALA A 219 2.79 11.35 19.09
C ALA A 219 2.54 11.45 17.58
N LEU A 220 2.57 10.30 16.89
CA LEU A 220 2.39 10.23 15.44
C LEU A 220 0.98 10.61 15.01
N SER A 221 -0.04 10.32 15.84
CA SER A 221 -1.40 10.77 15.55
C SER A 221 -1.54 12.28 15.62
N ALA A 222 -0.97 12.93 16.64
CA ALA A 222 -1.02 14.38 16.80
C ALA A 222 -0.26 15.09 15.66
N ILE A 223 1.01 14.72 15.47
CA ILE A 223 1.88 15.29 14.43
C ILE A 223 1.31 15.03 13.04
N GLY A 224 0.86 13.81 12.75
CA GLY A 224 0.28 13.45 11.46
C GLY A 224 -0.96 14.28 11.11
N LYS A 225 -1.87 14.49 12.07
CA LYS A 225 -3.05 15.35 11.88
C LYS A 225 -2.67 16.81 11.64
N ALA A 226 -1.73 17.34 12.41
CA ALA A 226 -1.30 18.73 12.30
C ALA A 226 -0.62 19.02 10.95
N ILE A 227 0.21 18.08 10.46
CA ILE A 227 0.82 18.17 9.13
C ILE A 227 -0.26 18.03 8.04
N ALA A 228 -1.14 17.04 8.14
CA ALA A 228 -2.19 16.82 7.15
C ALA A 228 -3.07 18.05 6.92
N ALA A 229 -3.40 18.77 7.99
CA ALA A 229 -4.20 20.00 7.95
C ALA A 229 -3.52 21.14 7.16
N LYS A 230 -2.18 21.12 7.03
CA LYS A 230 -1.38 22.15 6.36
C LYS A 230 -0.88 21.74 4.98
N LEU A 231 -0.94 20.46 4.64
CA LEU A 231 -0.58 19.99 3.29
C LEU A 231 -1.53 20.60 2.25
N PRO A 232 -1.03 20.96 1.05
CA PRO A 232 -1.85 21.49 -0.03
C PRO A 232 -3.02 20.56 -0.35
N GLU A 233 -4.19 21.16 -0.57
CA GLU A 233 -5.35 20.41 -1.05
C GLU A 233 -5.28 20.33 -2.57
N GLU A 234 -5.11 19.11 -3.08
CA GLU A 234 -5.22 18.81 -4.50
C GLU A 234 -6.29 17.75 -4.75
N ALA A 235 -6.44 17.36 -6.02
CA ALA A 235 -7.34 16.29 -6.43
C ALA A 235 -7.17 15.05 -5.55
N GLY A 236 -8.30 14.45 -5.14
CA GLY A 236 -8.32 13.25 -4.31
C GLY A 236 -7.83 11.99 -5.04
N LYS A 237 -8.31 10.83 -4.61
CA LYS A 237 -7.86 9.53 -5.15
C LYS A 237 -7.85 9.50 -6.70
N PRO A 238 -6.86 8.83 -7.33
CA PRO A 238 -6.84 8.63 -8.78
C PRO A 238 -8.17 8.05 -9.31
N PRO A 239 -8.56 8.32 -10.56
CA PRO A 239 -9.86 7.92 -11.11
C PRO A 239 -10.21 6.44 -10.88
N SER A 240 -9.29 5.51 -11.12
CA SER A 240 -9.53 4.08 -10.90
C SER A 240 -9.76 3.73 -9.43
N ALA A 241 -9.08 4.40 -8.49
CA ALA A 241 -9.27 4.17 -7.06
C ALA A 241 -10.61 4.71 -6.54
N ARG A 242 -11.22 5.69 -7.23
CA ARG A 242 -12.58 6.19 -6.92
C ARG A 242 -13.69 5.23 -7.35
N LEU A 243 -13.40 4.31 -8.28
CA LEU A 243 -14.36 3.30 -8.73
C LEU A 243 -14.48 2.11 -7.77
N LEU A 244 -13.54 1.96 -6.83
CA LEU A 244 -13.58 0.87 -5.87
C LEU A 244 -14.73 1.06 -4.87
N PRO A 245 -15.60 0.06 -4.65
CA PRO A 245 -16.65 0.15 -3.65
C PRO A 245 -16.07 0.27 -2.23
N ALA A 246 -16.74 1.04 -1.37
CA ALA A 246 -16.35 1.15 0.04
C ALA A 246 -16.87 -0.02 0.89
N ALA A 247 -17.98 -0.65 0.49
CA ALA A 247 -18.55 -1.77 1.21
C ALA A 247 -17.58 -2.97 1.23
N ASP A 248 -17.40 -3.56 2.40
CA ASP A 248 -16.50 -4.69 2.67
C ASP A 248 -15.00 -4.44 2.38
N LEU A 249 -14.62 -3.22 1.98
CA LEU A 249 -13.23 -2.87 1.74
C LEU A 249 -12.47 -2.94 3.06
N ILE A 250 -11.39 -3.71 3.08
CA ILE A 250 -10.50 -3.76 4.24
C ILE A 250 -9.90 -2.36 4.43
N PRO A 251 -9.90 -1.79 5.65
CA PRO A 251 -9.29 -0.49 5.90
C PRO A 251 -7.84 -0.47 5.40
N ASN A 252 -7.44 0.59 4.68
CA ASN A 252 -6.13 0.69 4.01
C ASN A 252 -5.80 -0.41 2.98
N GLY A 253 -6.76 -1.29 2.66
CA GLY A 253 -6.62 -2.40 1.70
C GLY A 253 -6.82 -1.96 0.26
N VAL A 254 -6.22 -0.85 -0.15
CA VAL A 254 -6.13 -0.45 -1.57
C VAL A 254 -4.67 -0.49 -1.96
N GLN A 255 -4.36 -1.14 -3.08
CA GLN A 255 -3.07 -1.06 -3.76
C GLN A 255 -3.27 -0.38 -5.10
N PHE A 256 -2.55 0.71 -5.33
CA PHE A 256 -2.61 1.45 -6.58
C PHE A 256 -1.33 1.28 -7.38
N PHE A 257 -1.50 0.94 -8.65
CA PHE A 257 -0.44 0.80 -9.62
C PHE A 257 -0.57 1.97 -10.58
N PRO A 258 0.36 2.96 -10.57
CA PRO A 258 0.36 4.06 -11.54
C PRO A 258 0.56 3.57 -12.99
N LYS A 259 1.04 2.32 -13.13
CA LYS A 259 1.23 1.60 -14.39
C LYS A 259 0.53 0.23 -14.31
N GLU A 260 0.91 -0.68 -15.19
CA GLU A 260 0.38 -2.03 -15.30
C GLU A 260 0.65 -2.94 -14.07
N PRO A 261 -0.39 -3.57 -13.49
CA PRO A 261 -0.25 -4.63 -12.49
C PRO A 261 -0.17 -6.02 -13.14
N PHE A 262 0.18 -7.04 -12.37
CA PHE A 262 0.01 -8.47 -12.72
C PHE A 262 0.63 -8.94 -14.05
N GLY A 263 1.63 -8.22 -14.57
CA GLY A 263 2.15 -8.44 -15.93
C GLY A 263 1.12 -8.20 -17.04
N TRP A 264 0.09 -7.40 -16.77
CA TRP A 264 -0.93 -6.97 -17.72
C TRP A 264 -0.44 -5.79 -18.53
N LYS A 265 0.30 -6.08 -19.60
CA LYS A 265 0.83 -5.02 -20.48
C LYS A 265 -0.28 -4.14 -21.05
N ASN A 266 -0.03 -2.84 -21.12
CA ASN A 266 -0.89 -1.84 -21.77
C ASN A 266 -2.29 -1.65 -21.14
N VAL A 267 -2.48 -1.99 -19.86
CA VAL A 267 -3.75 -1.73 -19.16
C VAL A 267 -3.78 -0.39 -18.41
N GLY A 268 -2.63 0.27 -18.29
CA GLY A 268 -2.51 1.56 -17.63
C GLY A 268 -2.72 1.51 -16.12
N ALA A 269 -2.99 2.68 -15.53
CA ALA A 269 -3.12 2.84 -14.08
C ALA A 269 -4.31 2.06 -13.53
N THR A 270 -4.05 1.22 -12.52
CA THR A 270 -5.02 0.26 -11.98
C THR A 270 -5.08 0.35 -10.46
N ALA A 271 -6.29 0.35 -9.91
CA ALA A 271 -6.51 0.25 -8.47
C ALA A 271 -7.02 -1.14 -8.12
N VAL A 272 -6.52 -1.71 -7.03
CA VAL A 272 -6.91 -3.02 -6.52
C VAL A 272 -7.35 -2.85 -5.07
N GLY A 273 -8.63 -3.09 -4.79
CA GLY A 273 -9.15 -3.15 -3.44
C GLY A 273 -9.17 -4.59 -2.93
N PHE A 274 -8.88 -4.78 -1.66
CA PHE A 274 -8.96 -6.05 -0.94
C PHE A 274 -10.17 -6.02 -0.02
N TYR A 275 -11.00 -7.05 -0.10
CA TYR A 275 -12.29 -7.08 0.56
C TYR A 275 -12.45 -8.31 1.43
N LYS A 276 -13.24 -8.16 2.49
CA LYS A 276 -13.58 -9.24 3.41
C LYS A 276 -15.01 -9.09 3.92
N ASN A 277 -15.80 -10.15 3.81
CA ASN A 277 -17.12 -10.26 4.42
C ASN A 277 -17.25 -11.64 5.07
N GLY A 278 -17.24 -11.68 6.41
CA GLY A 278 -17.06 -12.92 7.16
C GLY A 278 -15.74 -13.60 6.77
N ASP A 279 -15.82 -14.87 6.38
CA ASP A 279 -14.67 -15.66 5.92
C ASP A 279 -14.38 -15.51 4.42
N LYS A 280 -15.29 -14.89 3.65
CA LYS A 280 -15.08 -14.67 2.21
C LYS A 280 -14.14 -13.49 1.99
N ARG A 281 -13.16 -13.66 1.10
CA ARG A 281 -12.26 -12.60 0.65
C ARG A 281 -12.19 -12.57 -0.87
N TRP A 282 -12.03 -11.37 -1.43
CA TRP A 282 -11.87 -11.18 -2.86
C TRP A 282 -11.07 -9.90 -3.12
N ARG A 283 -10.65 -9.74 -4.38
CA ARG A 283 -10.13 -8.46 -4.87
C ARG A 283 -11.10 -7.85 -5.87
N THR A 284 -11.24 -6.53 -5.83
CA THR A 284 -11.87 -5.76 -6.90
C THR A 284 -10.80 -4.93 -7.60
N ILE A 285 -10.72 -5.06 -8.91
CA ILE A 285 -9.78 -4.35 -9.77
C ILE A 285 -10.58 -3.26 -10.49
N ALA A 286 -10.04 -2.06 -10.58
CA ALA A 286 -10.67 -0.97 -11.29
C ALA A 286 -9.67 -0.26 -12.21
N MET A 287 -10.12 0.05 -13.42
CA MET A 287 -9.38 0.80 -14.44
C MET A 287 -10.29 1.90 -14.99
N ALA A 288 -9.71 3.08 -15.18
CA ALA A 288 -10.41 4.27 -15.65
C ALA A 288 -9.56 4.97 -16.72
N PRO A 289 -9.41 4.38 -17.92
CA PRO A 289 -8.56 4.91 -18.99
C PRO A 289 -8.92 6.34 -19.43
N GLY A 290 -10.19 6.73 -19.29
CA GLY A 290 -10.67 8.09 -19.54
C GLY A 290 -11.69 8.16 -20.68
N ASP A 291 -11.61 7.24 -21.65
CA ASP A 291 -12.57 7.12 -22.73
C ASP A 291 -12.93 5.65 -23.06
N GLU A 292 -14.00 5.48 -23.82
CA GLU A 292 -14.54 4.17 -24.19
C GLU A 292 -13.65 3.40 -25.17
N ALA A 293 -12.94 4.09 -26.07
CA ALA A 293 -12.09 3.45 -27.06
C ALA A 293 -10.90 2.77 -26.37
N GLN A 294 -10.22 3.48 -25.47
CA GLN A 294 -9.16 2.93 -24.65
C GLN A 294 -9.68 1.79 -23.76
N ALA A 295 -10.88 1.91 -23.20
CA ALA A 295 -11.46 0.83 -22.40
C ALA A 295 -11.71 -0.44 -23.22
N LYS A 296 -12.15 -0.31 -24.48
CA LYS A 296 -12.28 -1.43 -25.42
C LYS A 296 -10.93 -2.05 -25.76
N ASP A 297 -9.90 -1.25 -25.98
CA ASP A 297 -8.54 -1.74 -26.28
C ASP A 297 -7.91 -2.50 -25.11
N ILE A 298 -8.11 -2.01 -23.88
CA ILE A 298 -7.71 -2.73 -22.66
C ILE A 298 -8.44 -4.07 -22.58
N LEU A 299 -9.77 -4.08 -22.76
CA LEU A 299 -10.52 -5.33 -22.68
C LEU A 299 -10.12 -6.32 -23.78
N LYS A 300 -9.86 -5.84 -25.01
CA LYS A 300 -9.32 -6.64 -26.11
C LYS A 300 -7.98 -7.26 -25.76
N THR A 301 -7.11 -6.49 -25.11
CA THR A 301 -5.80 -6.97 -24.62
C THR A 301 -5.99 -8.11 -23.60
N LEU A 302 -6.92 -7.97 -22.67
CA LEU A 302 -7.25 -9.01 -21.69
C LEU A 302 -7.85 -10.26 -22.34
N LYS A 303 -8.73 -10.11 -23.34
CA LYS A 303 -9.29 -11.22 -24.14
C LYS A 303 -8.21 -12.00 -24.91
N GLY A 304 -7.14 -11.33 -25.33
CA GLY A 304 -6.03 -11.97 -26.03
C GLY A 304 -5.08 -12.79 -25.15
N ARG A 305 -5.24 -12.77 -23.82
CA ARG A 305 -4.36 -13.51 -22.91
C ARG A 305 -4.64 -15.02 -22.96
N PRO A 306 -3.62 -15.88 -22.83
CA PRO A 306 -3.82 -17.33 -22.75
C PRO A 306 -4.76 -17.72 -21.61
N GLY A 307 -5.76 -18.55 -21.93
CA GLY A 307 -6.76 -19.00 -20.95
C GLY A 307 -7.91 -18.01 -20.70
N SER A 308 -7.94 -16.85 -21.37
CA SER A 308 -9.06 -15.93 -21.26
C SER A 308 -10.32 -16.44 -21.95
N ILE A 309 -11.47 -16.29 -21.31
CA ILE A 309 -12.77 -16.79 -21.81
C ILE A 309 -13.80 -15.65 -21.78
N PRO A 310 -14.48 -15.32 -22.89
CA PRO A 310 -15.56 -14.33 -22.89
C PRO A 310 -16.69 -14.71 -21.92
N VAL A 311 -17.26 -13.71 -21.24
CA VAL A 311 -18.42 -13.88 -20.36
C VAL A 311 -19.56 -12.99 -20.84
N SER A 312 -20.74 -13.58 -21.06
CA SER A 312 -21.94 -12.85 -21.49
C SER A 312 -22.77 -12.32 -20.31
N GLY A 313 -23.58 -11.30 -20.56
CA GLY A 313 -24.56 -10.79 -19.60
C GLY A 313 -23.97 -10.01 -18.42
N VAL A 314 -22.77 -9.43 -18.57
CA VAL A 314 -22.09 -8.58 -17.56
C VAL A 314 -21.49 -7.36 -18.25
N GLY A 315 -21.91 -6.16 -17.86
CA GLY A 315 -21.50 -4.92 -18.51
C GLY A 315 -21.85 -4.89 -20.00
N ASP A 316 -21.12 -4.08 -20.76
CA ASP A 316 -21.17 -4.08 -22.23
C ASP A 316 -20.46 -5.33 -22.78
N GLU A 317 -19.34 -5.68 -22.16
CA GLU A 317 -18.51 -6.82 -22.52
C GLU A 317 -17.73 -7.31 -21.28
N ALA A 318 -17.52 -8.62 -21.15
CA ALA A 318 -16.72 -9.18 -20.07
C ALA A 318 -15.83 -10.34 -20.51
N VAL A 319 -14.78 -10.57 -19.73
CA VAL A 319 -13.79 -11.63 -19.93
C VAL A 319 -13.35 -12.19 -18.59
N HIS A 320 -13.26 -13.51 -18.51
CA HIS A 320 -12.58 -14.21 -17.43
C HIS A 320 -11.10 -14.34 -17.80
N VAL A 321 -10.19 -13.90 -16.93
CA VAL A 321 -8.74 -13.88 -17.14
C VAL A 321 -8.08 -14.76 -16.09
N VAL A 322 -7.14 -15.60 -16.53
CA VAL A 322 -6.29 -16.40 -15.65
C VAL A 322 -4.91 -15.78 -15.59
N ASN A 323 -4.47 -15.42 -14.39
CA ASN A 323 -3.11 -14.99 -14.14
C ASN A 323 -2.29 -16.16 -13.58
N PRO A 324 -1.17 -16.52 -14.22
CA PRO A 324 -0.23 -17.42 -13.58
C PRO A 324 0.28 -16.75 -12.29
N GLY A 325 0.35 -17.50 -11.20
CA GLY A 325 0.92 -16.97 -9.97
C GLY A 325 2.40 -16.64 -10.18
N GLU A 326 2.83 -15.47 -9.71
CA GLU A 326 4.24 -15.09 -9.76
C GLU A 326 5.07 -16.02 -8.86
N GLY A 327 6.28 -16.37 -9.30
CA GLY A 327 7.22 -17.17 -8.50
C GLY A 327 6.72 -18.56 -8.09
N GLY A 328 5.79 -19.16 -8.82
CA GLY A 328 5.18 -20.45 -8.45
C GLY A 328 4.00 -20.32 -7.48
N GLY A 329 3.50 -19.10 -7.25
CA GLY A 329 2.31 -18.84 -6.46
C GLY A 329 1.01 -19.42 -7.07
N PRO A 330 -0.13 -19.31 -6.35
CA PRO A 330 -1.41 -19.80 -6.84
C PRO A 330 -1.82 -19.07 -8.13
N LYS A 331 -2.45 -19.81 -9.06
CA LYS A 331 -3.15 -19.17 -10.18
C LYS A 331 -4.28 -18.32 -9.65
N ILE A 332 -4.39 -17.10 -10.16
CA ILE A 332 -5.44 -16.14 -9.80
C ILE A 332 -6.42 -16.03 -10.95
N GLU A 333 -7.69 -16.15 -10.65
CA GLU A 333 -8.78 -15.99 -11.62
C GLU A 333 -9.52 -14.67 -11.36
N VAL A 334 -9.80 -13.93 -12.43
CA VAL A 334 -10.48 -12.62 -12.36
C VAL A 334 -11.49 -12.51 -13.49
N LEU A 335 -12.74 -12.18 -13.17
CA LEU A 335 -13.72 -11.72 -14.16
C LEU A 335 -13.61 -10.21 -14.28
N VAL A 336 -13.31 -9.69 -15.48
CA VAL A 336 -13.26 -8.26 -15.79
C VAL A 336 -14.39 -7.90 -16.76
N ALA A 337 -15.16 -6.87 -16.44
CA ALA A 337 -16.20 -6.31 -17.30
C ALA A 337 -15.94 -4.83 -17.61
N ARG A 338 -16.36 -4.40 -18.80
CA ARG A 338 -16.35 -3.01 -19.25
C ARG A 338 -17.77 -2.45 -19.26
N LYS A 339 -17.92 -1.17 -18.91
CA LYS A 339 -19.13 -0.37 -19.20
C LYS A 339 -18.72 1.05 -19.53
N GLY A 340 -19.01 1.50 -20.75
CA GLY A 340 -18.49 2.77 -21.27
C GLY A 340 -16.95 2.83 -21.18
N SER A 341 -16.43 3.86 -20.50
CA SER A 341 -14.99 4.12 -20.31
C SER A 341 -14.38 3.48 -19.07
N ALA A 342 -15.12 2.68 -18.29
CA ALA A 342 -14.61 2.02 -17.10
C ALA A 342 -14.47 0.52 -17.29
N LEU A 343 -13.48 -0.08 -16.63
CA LEU A 343 -13.40 -1.52 -16.43
C LEU A 343 -13.34 -1.85 -14.94
N VAL A 344 -14.08 -2.86 -14.53
CA VAL A 344 -14.07 -3.41 -13.18
C VAL A 344 -13.92 -4.91 -13.25
N GLY A 345 -13.05 -5.47 -12.42
CA GLY A 345 -12.95 -6.91 -12.25
C GLY A 345 -13.10 -7.35 -10.81
N VAL A 346 -13.52 -8.59 -10.62
CA VAL A 346 -13.54 -9.28 -9.32
C VAL A 346 -12.90 -10.64 -9.47
N GLY A 347 -12.06 -10.99 -8.51
CA GLY A 347 -11.34 -12.25 -8.57
C GLY A 347 -10.75 -12.67 -7.25
N ASP A 348 -9.96 -13.74 -7.33
CA ASP A 348 -9.35 -14.37 -6.18
C ASP A 348 -8.42 -13.42 -5.41
N GLU A 349 -8.43 -13.57 -4.09
CA GLU A 349 -7.49 -12.92 -3.19
C GLU A 349 -6.27 -13.84 -2.99
N GLU A 350 -5.10 -13.35 -3.38
CA GLU A 350 -3.88 -14.16 -3.47
C GLU A 350 -3.34 -14.56 -2.09
N TYR A 351 -3.45 -13.69 -1.07
CA TYR A 351 -2.98 -14.02 0.28
C TYR A 351 -3.81 -15.16 0.88
N LEU A 352 -5.13 -15.15 0.68
CA LEU A 352 -6.02 -16.22 1.11
C LEU A 352 -5.70 -17.53 0.38
N LEU A 353 -5.47 -17.50 -0.94
CA LEU A 353 -5.11 -18.71 -1.69
C LEU A 353 -3.75 -19.28 -1.27
N LYS A 354 -2.77 -18.42 -0.96
CA LYS A 354 -1.47 -18.85 -0.42
C LYS A 354 -1.65 -19.48 0.96
N ALA A 355 -2.41 -18.86 1.85
CA ALA A 355 -2.66 -19.35 3.21
C ALA A 355 -3.43 -20.68 3.25
N ALA A 356 -4.35 -20.91 2.30
CA ALA A 356 -5.12 -22.15 2.24
C ALA A 356 -4.27 -23.39 1.91
N GLY A 357 -3.16 -23.22 1.18
CA GLY A 357 -2.38 -24.32 0.63
C GLY A 357 -3.05 -24.98 -0.58
N ALA A 358 -2.27 -25.65 -1.44
CA ALA A 358 -2.69 -26.12 -2.76
C ALA A 358 -3.99 -26.93 -2.75
N ASP A 359 -4.15 -27.86 -1.81
CA ASP A 359 -5.28 -28.79 -1.76
C ASP A 359 -6.61 -28.13 -1.33
N LYS A 360 -6.56 -26.93 -0.74
CA LYS A 360 -7.74 -26.21 -0.21
C LYS A 360 -8.05 -24.93 -0.97
N GLN A 361 -7.28 -24.60 -2.00
CA GLN A 361 -7.49 -23.37 -2.79
C GLN A 361 -8.90 -23.29 -3.38
N GLN A 362 -9.49 -24.43 -3.78
CA GLN A 362 -10.81 -24.43 -4.41
C GLN A 362 -11.90 -23.83 -3.48
N GLY A 363 -11.81 -24.06 -2.17
CA GLY A 363 -12.75 -23.48 -1.20
C GLY A 363 -12.52 -22.00 -0.89
N ALA A 364 -11.33 -21.48 -1.23
CA ALA A 364 -10.94 -20.10 -1.01
C ALA A 364 -11.13 -19.21 -2.25
N ARG A 365 -11.42 -19.79 -3.42
CA ARG A 365 -11.66 -19.06 -4.67
C ARG A 365 -13.01 -18.35 -4.67
N VAL A 366 -13.06 -17.25 -5.41
CA VAL A 366 -14.32 -16.59 -5.72
C VAL A 366 -15.03 -17.41 -6.80
N THR A 367 -16.25 -17.85 -6.54
CA THR A 367 -17.04 -18.57 -7.55
C THR A 367 -17.37 -17.64 -8.72
N LYS A 368 -17.63 -18.21 -9.90
CA LYS A 368 -18.01 -17.44 -11.08
C LYS A 368 -19.27 -16.62 -10.82
N GLU A 369 -20.26 -17.21 -10.15
CA GLU A 369 -21.52 -16.56 -9.80
C GLU A 369 -21.30 -15.39 -8.83
N ASP A 370 -20.46 -15.57 -7.81
CA ASP A 370 -20.10 -14.51 -6.86
C ASP A 370 -19.34 -13.37 -7.57
N ALA A 371 -18.40 -13.71 -8.47
CA ALA A 371 -17.66 -12.72 -9.25
C ALA A 371 -18.59 -11.91 -10.17
N ILE A 372 -19.53 -12.56 -10.87
CA ILE A 372 -20.54 -11.89 -11.70
C ILE A 372 -21.39 -10.95 -10.86
N ALA A 373 -21.90 -11.40 -9.71
CA ALA A 373 -22.75 -10.60 -8.84
C ALA A 373 -22.00 -9.35 -8.33
N LYS A 374 -20.75 -9.51 -7.88
CA LYS A 374 -19.93 -8.41 -7.37
C LYS A 374 -19.51 -7.44 -8.46
N VAL A 375 -19.14 -7.92 -9.65
CA VAL A 375 -18.81 -7.04 -10.79
C VAL A 375 -20.03 -6.22 -11.19
N LYS A 376 -21.22 -6.84 -11.31
CA LYS A 376 -22.47 -6.11 -11.62
C LYS A 376 -22.75 -5.00 -10.62
N ALA A 377 -22.65 -5.30 -9.33
CA ALA A 377 -22.89 -4.32 -8.27
C ALA A 377 -22.01 -3.06 -8.39
N VAL A 378 -20.77 -3.19 -8.88
CA VAL A 378 -19.86 -2.05 -9.05
C VAL A 378 -20.03 -1.41 -10.43
N ILE A 379 -20.01 -2.20 -11.51
CA ILE A 379 -20.01 -1.68 -12.87
C ILE A 379 -21.33 -0.98 -13.21
N ASP A 380 -22.45 -1.40 -12.61
CA ASP A 380 -23.75 -0.76 -12.82
C ASP A 380 -23.90 0.56 -12.08
N ALA A 381 -23.09 0.79 -11.04
CA ALA A 381 -23.00 2.06 -10.32
C ALA A 381 -22.10 3.08 -11.02
N VAL A 382 -21.36 2.69 -12.07
CA VAL A 382 -20.52 3.63 -12.83
C VAL A 382 -21.45 4.60 -13.58
N PRO A 383 -21.36 5.92 -13.30
CA PRO A 383 -22.17 6.89 -14.00
C PRO A 383 -21.83 6.88 -15.49
N ALA A 384 -22.87 6.98 -16.33
CA ALA A 384 -22.67 7.17 -17.76
C ALA A 384 -21.85 8.45 -17.98
N VAL A 385 -20.66 8.33 -18.55
CA VAL A 385 -19.87 9.50 -18.92
C VAL A 385 -20.61 10.19 -20.06
N ALA A 386 -21.05 11.42 -19.83
CA ALA A 386 -21.65 12.23 -20.88
C ALA A 386 -20.64 12.32 -22.04
N PRO A 387 -21.06 12.14 -23.30
CA PRO A 387 -20.15 12.22 -24.44
C PRO A 387 -19.42 13.55 -24.37
N SER A 388 -18.07 13.47 -24.32
CA SER A 388 -17.22 14.67 -24.33
C SER A 388 -17.63 15.52 -25.54
N ALA A 389 -18.11 16.74 -25.28
CA ALA A 389 -18.50 17.65 -26.33
C ALA A 389 -17.31 17.81 -27.29
N ALA A 390 -17.52 17.44 -28.56
CA ALA A 390 -16.48 17.57 -29.56
C ALA A 390 -15.92 19.01 -29.53
N PRO A 391 -14.59 19.20 -29.58
CA PRO A 391 -14.01 20.53 -29.57
C PRO A 391 -14.62 21.32 -30.73
N SER A 392 -15.34 22.40 -30.40
CA SER A 392 -15.96 23.25 -31.40
C SER A 392 -14.87 23.74 -32.34
N ALA A 393 -14.94 23.36 -33.61
CA ALA A 393 -14.01 23.83 -34.63
C ALA A 393 -14.04 25.36 -34.63
N SER A 394 -12.97 25.98 -34.14
CA SER A 394 -12.81 27.43 -34.21
C SER A 394 -12.79 27.82 -35.68
N ALA A 395 -13.83 28.54 -36.09
CA ALA A 395 -13.91 29.16 -37.39
C ALA A 395 -12.70 30.08 -37.59
N LYS A 396 -11.86 29.77 -38.58
CA LYS A 396 -10.86 30.69 -39.10
C LYS A 396 -11.58 31.94 -39.61
N LYS A 397 -11.19 33.10 -39.09
CA LYS A 397 -11.39 34.39 -39.77
C LYS A 397 -10.07 34.85 -40.35
#